data_AF-A0A3D2XJU3-F1
#
_entry.id   AF-A0A3D2XJU3-F1
#
_cell.length_a   1.000
_cell.length_b   1.000
_cell.length_c   1.000
_cell.angle_alpha   90.00
_cell.angle_beta   90.00
_cell.angle_gamma   90.00
#
_symmetry.space_group_name_H-M   'P 1'
#
loop_
_entity.id
_entity.type
_entity.pdbx_description
1 polymer ?
#
loop_
_entity_poly.entity_id
_entity_poly.type
_entity_poly.pdbx_seq_one_letter_code
_entity_poly.pdbx_strand_id
1 'polypeptide(L)'
;MTGGAGFIGSHVVRRFVNKYPDYHIYNLDALTYAGNLENLKDIEDKDNYTFLHGDITDETYINAIFNQHKFDAVIHLAAESHVDRSISDPLLFAETNIIGTFNLLEESRSYWQSLQRSKKDNFRFLHVSTDEVYGDLKTTSDLFSEKTAYNPSSPYSASKASSDHLVRAWHRTYGLPILITNCSNN
;
A
#
# COMPACT_ATOMS: atom_id res chain seq x y z
N MET A 1 -6.47 0.52 5.35
CA MET A 1 -5.16 1.13 5.03
C MET A 1 -4.08 0.19 5.53
N THR A 2 -3.07 -0.12 4.72
CA THR A 2 -1.97 -1.00 5.17
C THR A 2 -0.71 -0.18 5.42
N GLY A 3 0.08 -0.53 6.45
CA GLY A 3 1.32 0.16 6.82
C GLY A 3 1.08 1.47 7.60
N GLY A 4 -0.07 1.58 8.27
CA GLY A 4 -0.49 2.83 8.90
C GLY A 4 0.18 3.14 10.23
N ALA A 5 0.99 2.23 10.81
CA ALA A 5 1.83 2.54 11.97
C ALA A 5 3.22 3.10 11.59
N GLY A 6 3.56 3.10 10.29
CA GLY A 6 4.80 3.67 9.78
C GLY A 6 4.78 5.20 9.63
N PHE A 7 5.87 5.77 9.10
CA PHE A 7 6.06 7.21 8.98
C PHE A 7 4.96 7.92 8.16
N ILE A 8 4.83 7.60 6.87
CA ILE A 8 3.80 8.22 6.01
C ILE A 8 2.40 7.72 6.39
N GLY A 9 2.28 6.41 6.63
CA GLY A 9 1.00 5.77 6.93
C GLY A 9 0.27 6.37 8.13
N SER A 10 0.99 6.67 9.21
CA SER A 10 0.38 7.25 10.41
C SER A 10 -0.23 8.62 10.18
N HIS A 11 0.43 9.46 9.37
CA HIS A 11 -0.11 10.77 8.99
C HIS A 11 -1.38 10.63 8.14
N VAL A 12 -1.42 9.66 7.22
CA VAL A 12 -2.60 9.39 6.39
C VAL A 12 -3.75 8.90 7.26
N VAL A 13 -3.51 7.92 8.13
CA VAL A 13 -4.52 7.37 9.05
C VAL A 13 -5.08 8.48 9.95
N ARG A 14 -4.21 9.24 10.64
CA ARG A 14 -4.62 10.36 11.51
C ARG A 14 -5.42 11.41 10.77
N ARG A 15 -5.02 11.75 9.54
CA ARG A 15 -5.77 12.69 8.70
C ARG A 15 -7.16 12.16 8.37
N PHE A 16 -7.28 10.89 7.99
CA PHE A 16 -8.57 10.32 7.61
C PHE A 16 -9.52 10.19 8.80
N VAL A 17 -9.02 9.67 9.93
CA VAL A 17 -9.81 9.51 11.17
C VAL A 17 -10.37 10.85 11.63
N ASN A 18 -9.57 11.91 11.62
CA ASN A 18 -10.01 13.22 12.10
C ASN A 18 -10.84 14.02 11.08
N LYS A 19 -10.55 13.89 9.77
CA LYS A 19 -11.21 14.68 8.72
C LYS A 19 -12.52 14.06 8.23
N TYR A 20 -12.66 12.74 8.30
CA TYR A 20 -13.81 12.01 7.79
C TYR A 20 -14.40 11.13 8.90
N PRO A 21 -15.12 11.74 9.87
CA PRO A 21 -15.67 11.01 11.02
C PRO A 21 -16.69 9.94 10.62
N ASP A 22 -17.35 10.09 9.46
CA ASP A 22 -18.29 9.11 8.92
C ASP A 22 -17.60 7.87 8.30
N TYR A 23 -16.27 7.89 8.15
CA TYR A 23 -15.51 6.77 7.62
C TYR A 23 -14.94 5.94 8.76
N HIS A 24 -15.09 4.62 8.67
CA HIS A 24 -14.40 3.70 9.56
C HIS A 24 -13.02 3.34 8.98
N ILE A 25 -11.96 3.68 9.70
CA ILE A 25 -10.58 3.49 9.26
C ILE A 25 -10.00 2.24 9.90
N TYR A 26 -9.87 1.19 9.11
CA TYR A 26 -9.10 0.01 9.47
C TYR A 26 -7.63 0.21 9.10
N ASN A 27 -6.75 0.13 10.09
CA ASN A 27 -5.30 0.21 9.92
C ASN A 27 -4.66 -1.16 10.13
N LEU A 28 -4.21 -1.78 9.04
CA LEU A 28 -3.46 -3.03 9.05
C LEU A 28 -1.97 -2.74 9.10
N ASP A 29 -1.26 -3.23 10.10
CA ASP A 29 0.20 -3.13 10.19
C ASP A 29 0.79 -4.37 10.86
N ALA A 30 1.96 -4.80 10.41
CA ALA A 30 2.67 -5.95 10.99
C ALA A 30 3.50 -5.57 12.23
N LEU A 31 3.68 -4.26 12.48
CA LEU A 31 4.55 -3.74 13.54
C LEU A 31 5.98 -4.29 13.42
N THR A 32 6.52 -4.23 12.20
CA THR A 32 7.95 -4.49 11.97
C THR A 32 8.80 -3.43 12.67
N TYR A 33 10.13 -3.48 12.50
CA TYR A 33 11.03 -2.46 13.05
C TYR A 33 10.65 -1.00 12.70
N ALA A 34 9.89 -0.78 11.63
CA ALA A 34 9.45 0.55 11.17
C ALA A 34 8.05 0.94 11.65
N GLY A 35 7.27 0.02 12.23
CA GLY A 35 5.92 0.26 12.73
C GLY A 35 5.94 0.66 14.20
N ASN A 36 5.27 1.77 14.55
CA ASN A 36 5.18 2.23 15.94
C ASN A 36 3.79 2.77 16.27
N LEU A 37 3.09 2.12 17.22
CA LEU A 37 1.75 2.52 17.66
C LEU A 37 1.73 3.88 18.39
N GLU A 38 2.86 4.32 18.95
CA GLU A 38 2.95 5.66 19.54
C GLU A 38 2.69 6.77 18.51
N ASN A 39 2.92 6.50 17.21
CA ASN A 39 2.57 7.43 16.14
C ASN A 39 1.05 7.68 16.02
N LEU A 40 0.21 6.84 16.64
CA LEU A 40 -1.25 6.82 16.52
C LEU A 40 -1.95 7.05 17.87
N LYS A 41 -1.20 7.39 18.92
CA LYS A 41 -1.72 7.54 20.29
C LYS A 41 -2.86 8.55 20.38
N ASP A 42 -2.83 9.60 19.56
CA ASP A 42 -3.85 10.66 19.54
C ASP A 42 -5.20 10.24 18.94
N ILE A 43 -5.26 9.06 18.28
CA ILE A 43 -6.47 8.55 17.62
C ILE A 43 -6.86 7.15 18.07
N GLU A 44 -6.11 6.50 18.97
CA GLU A 44 -6.28 5.08 19.31
C GLU A 44 -7.68 4.74 19.84
N ASP A 45 -8.28 5.67 20.60
CA ASP A 45 -9.60 5.53 21.23
C ASP A 45 -10.75 6.15 20.40
N LYS A 46 -10.50 6.49 19.12
CA LYS A 46 -11.56 7.04 18.26
C LYS A 46 -12.51 5.92 17.80
N ASP A 47 -13.81 6.13 17.96
CA ASP A 47 -14.85 5.17 17.59
C ASP A 47 -14.79 4.72 16.11
N ASN A 48 -14.29 5.59 15.23
CA ASN A 48 -14.16 5.34 13.78
C ASN A 48 -12.78 4.82 13.37
N TYR A 49 -11.97 4.33 14.32
CA TYR A 49 -10.65 3.76 14.08
C TYR A 49 -10.58 2.32 14.60
N THR A 50 -9.89 1.45 13.85
CA THR A 50 -9.61 0.08 14.30
C THR A 50 -8.23 -0.34 13.83
N PHE A 51 -7.39 -0.77 14.76
CA PHE A 51 -6.10 -1.37 14.46
C PHE A 51 -6.26 -2.88 14.22
N LEU A 52 -5.62 -3.37 13.16
CA LEU A 52 -5.54 -4.77 12.78
C LEU A 52 -4.06 -5.16 12.78
N HIS A 53 -3.62 -5.97 13.75
CA HIS A 53 -2.24 -6.48 13.75
C HIS A 53 -2.16 -7.71 12.84
N GLY A 54 -1.42 -7.59 11.74
CA GLY A 54 -1.23 -8.69 10.80
C GLY A 54 -0.29 -8.34 9.66
N ASP A 55 0.16 -9.38 8.96
CA ASP A 55 1.07 -9.27 7.83
C ASP A 55 0.32 -9.39 6.50
N ILE A 56 0.71 -8.59 5.50
CA ILE A 56 0.14 -8.65 4.16
C ILE A 56 0.56 -9.90 3.39
N THR A 57 1.61 -10.59 3.85
CA THR A 57 2.06 -11.88 3.32
C THR A 57 1.22 -13.05 3.83
N ASP A 58 0.45 -12.88 4.91
CA ASP A 58 -0.49 -13.89 5.40
C ASP A 58 -1.81 -13.84 4.62
N GLU A 59 -1.87 -14.60 3.52
CA GLU A 59 -3.05 -14.72 2.66
C GLU A 59 -4.32 -15.07 3.46
N THR A 60 -4.21 -15.97 4.44
CA THR A 60 -5.37 -16.42 5.22
C THR A 60 -5.92 -15.29 6.08
N TYR A 61 -5.04 -14.51 6.71
CA TYR A 61 -5.44 -13.35 7.48
C TYR A 61 -6.04 -12.25 6.61
N ILE A 62 -5.45 -11.96 5.44
CA ILE A 62 -5.98 -10.97 4.51
C ILE A 62 -7.38 -11.36 4.02
N ASN A 63 -7.58 -12.63 3.66
CA ASN A 63 -8.89 -13.13 3.29
C ASN A 63 -9.92 -12.94 4.42
N ALA A 64 -9.54 -13.26 5.66
CA ALA A 64 -10.41 -13.13 6.82
C ALA A 64 -10.88 -11.67 7.04
N ILE A 65 -9.96 -10.70 7.00
CA ILE A 65 -10.32 -9.29 7.24
C ILE A 65 -11.19 -8.69 6.12
N PHE A 66 -10.98 -9.10 4.86
CA PHE A 66 -11.83 -8.66 3.74
C PHE A 66 -13.26 -9.18 3.88
N ASN A 67 -13.41 -10.44 4.29
CA ASN A 67 -14.71 -11.05 4.55
C ASN A 67 -15.44 -10.40 5.74
N GLN A 68 -14.70 -10.01 6.77
CA GLN A 68 -15.26 -9.41 7.99
C GLN A 68 -15.71 -7.95 7.79
N HIS A 69 -14.86 -7.11 7.18
CA HIS A 69 -14.99 -5.65 7.30
C HIS A 69 -15.56 -4.94 6.07
N LYS A 70 -15.69 -5.62 4.92
CA LYS A 70 -16.34 -5.10 3.70
C LYS A 70 -15.88 -3.69 3.29
N PHE A 71 -14.60 -3.55 2.94
CA PHE A 71 -13.97 -2.25 2.67
C PHE A 71 -14.50 -1.55 1.39
N ASP A 72 -14.78 -0.26 1.46
CA ASP A 72 -15.11 0.54 0.27
C ASP A 72 -13.87 0.98 -0.53
N ALA A 73 -12.69 1.03 0.10
CA ALA A 73 -11.44 1.37 -0.56
C ALA A 73 -10.23 0.77 0.17
N VAL A 74 -9.15 0.56 -0.57
CA VAL A 74 -7.85 0.12 -0.05
C VAL A 74 -6.82 1.20 -0.35
N ILE A 75 -6.10 1.64 0.68
CA ILE A 75 -4.88 2.45 0.54
C ILE A 75 -3.72 1.60 1.04
N HIS A 76 -2.83 1.23 0.13
CA HIS A 76 -1.73 0.31 0.40
C HIS A 76 -0.41 1.09 0.52
N LEU A 77 0.11 1.19 1.75
CA LEU A 77 1.42 1.78 2.06
C LEU A 77 2.41 0.79 2.69
N ALA A 78 1.93 -0.36 3.21
CA ALA A 78 2.79 -1.37 3.80
C ALA A 78 3.88 -1.82 2.82
N ALA A 79 5.13 -1.68 3.23
CA ALA A 79 6.30 -2.07 2.45
C ALA A 79 7.53 -2.09 3.35
N GLU A 80 8.52 -2.89 2.99
CA GLU A 80 9.90 -2.63 3.36
C GLU A 80 10.44 -1.46 2.52
N SER A 81 11.01 -0.46 3.18
CA SER A 81 11.28 0.86 2.56
C SER A 81 12.74 1.32 2.58
N HIS A 82 13.62 0.66 3.33
CA HIS A 82 15.00 1.14 3.51
C HIS A 82 15.96 0.53 2.48
N VAL A 83 16.55 1.36 1.60
CA VAL A 83 17.44 0.92 0.52
C VAL A 83 18.61 0.07 1.03
N ASP A 84 19.35 0.52 2.05
CA ASP A 84 20.50 -0.26 2.57
C ASP A 84 20.10 -1.63 3.11
N ARG A 85 18.93 -1.73 3.75
CA ARG A 85 18.41 -3.00 4.25
C ARG A 85 18.10 -3.96 3.11
N SER A 86 17.61 -3.43 1.98
CA SER A 86 17.32 -4.22 0.78
C SER A 86 18.57 -4.84 0.16
N ILE A 87 19.75 -4.25 0.37
CA ILE A 87 21.03 -4.81 -0.09
C ILE A 87 21.44 -5.97 0.81
N SER A 88 21.24 -5.84 2.13
CA SER A 88 21.58 -6.90 3.09
C SER A 88 20.57 -8.06 3.14
N ASP A 89 19.29 -7.79 2.91
CA ASP A 89 18.20 -8.76 3.01
C ASP A 89 17.15 -8.52 1.90
N PRO A 90 17.49 -8.82 0.63
CA PRO A 90 16.59 -8.58 -0.50
C PRO A 90 15.36 -9.49 -0.50
N LEU A 91 15.42 -10.65 0.17
CA LEU A 91 14.30 -11.59 0.21
C LEU A 91 13.10 -10.98 0.94
N LEU A 92 13.33 -10.31 2.07
CA LEU A 92 12.28 -9.65 2.83
C LEU A 92 11.55 -8.57 2.00
N PHE A 93 12.25 -7.89 1.10
CA PHE A 93 11.66 -6.91 0.19
C PHE A 93 10.83 -7.59 -0.90
N ALA A 94 11.27 -8.72 -1.43
CA ALA A 94 10.48 -9.50 -2.38
C ALA A 94 9.20 -10.05 -1.73
N GLU A 95 9.31 -10.62 -0.52
CA GLU A 95 8.17 -11.15 0.23
C GLU A 95 7.15 -10.04 0.52
N THR A 96 7.54 -8.97 1.21
CA THR A 96 6.60 -7.92 1.60
C THR A 96 6.11 -7.12 0.40
N ASN A 97 7.00 -6.60 -0.43
CA ASN A 97 6.61 -5.62 -1.45
C ASN A 97 5.97 -6.29 -2.66
N ILE A 98 6.40 -7.50 -3.05
CA ILE A 98 5.86 -8.20 -4.22
C ILE A 98 4.75 -9.16 -3.81
N ILE A 99 5.05 -10.13 -2.94
CA ILE A 99 4.07 -11.16 -2.55
C ILE A 99 2.95 -10.54 -1.70
N GLY A 100 3.28 -9.65 -0.76
CA GLY A 100 2.29 -8.92 0.02
C GLY A 100 1.36 -8.05 -0.85
N THR A 101 1.90 -7.36 -1.86
CA THR A 101 1.07 -6.63 -2.83
C THR A 101 0.17 -7.58 -3.62
N PHE A 102 0.71 -8.72 -4.07
CA PHE A 102 -0.04 -9.74 -4.80
C PHE A 102 -1.24 -10.24 -3.99
N ASN A 103 -1.03 -10.60 -2.72
CA ASN A 103 -2.09 -11.09 -1.83
C ASN A 103 -3.20 -10.03 -1.67
N LEU A 104 -2.82 -8.77 -1.43
CA LEU A 104 -3.78 -7.67 -1.33
C LEU A 104 -4.54 -7.45 -2.64
N LEU A 105 -3.88 -7.58 -3.80
CA LEU A 105 -4.52 -7.44 -5.10
C LEU A 105 -5.51 -8.57 -5.39
N GLU A 106 -5.16 -9.81 -5.08
CA GLU A 106 -6.05 -10.96 -5.27
C GLU A 106 -7.29 -10.87 -4.38
N GLU A 107 -7.11 -10.57 -3.10
CA GLU A 107 -8.24 -10.43 -2.17
C GLU A 107 -9.10 -9.21 -2.52
N SER A 108 -8.48 -8.09 -2.90
CA SER A 108 -9.22 -6.91 -3.40
C SER A 108 -9.99 -7.23 -4.67
N ARG A 109 -9.42 -7.98 -5.62
CA ARG A 109 -10.08 -8.42 -6.85
C ARG A 109 -11.26 -9.31 -6.57
N SER A 110 -11.06 -10.36 -5.76
CA SER A 110 -12.10 -11.31 -5.37
C SER A 110 -13.27 -10.59 -4.69
N TYR A 111 -12.96 -9.75 -3.70
CA TYR A 111 -13.94 -8.94 -2.99
C TYR A 111 -14.68 -7.99 -3.94
N TRP A 112 -13.96 -7.20 -4.73
CA TRP A 112 -14.55 -6.25 -5.69
C TRP A 112 -15.45 -6.94 -6.72
N GLN A 113 -15.09 -8.14 -7.18
CA GLN A 113 -15.92 -8.90 -8.12
C GLN A 113 -17.23 -9.37 -7.48
N SER A 114 -17.26 -9.61 -6.17
CA SER A 114 -18.47 -9.96 -5.41
C SER A 114 -19.41 -8.77 -5.17
N LEU A 115 -18.92 -7.53 -5.29
CA LEU A 115 -19.72 -6.33 -5.06
C LEU A 115 -20.78 -6.13 -6.15
N GLN A 116 -21.93 -5.57 -5.75
CA GLN A 116 -23.03 -5.25 -6.67
C GLN A 116 -23.06 -3.75 -7.01
N ARG A 117 -23.34 -3.45 -8.29
CA ARG A 117 -23.67 -2.11 -8.84
C ARG A 117 -22.81 -0.99 -8.24
N SER A 118 -23.42 -0.07 -7.51
CA SER A 118 -22.80 1.17 -7.02
C SER A 118 -21.60 0.94 -6.11
N LYS A 119 -21.57 -0.13 -5.30
CA LYS A 119 -20.39 -0.43 -4.47
C LYS A 119 -19.20 -0.84 -5.32
N LYS A 120 -19.44 -1.63 -6.37
CA LYS A 120 -18.41 -2.07 -7.29
C LYS A 120 -17.82 -0.89 -8.08
N ASP A 121 -18.68 0.02 -8.53
CA ASP A 121 -18.28 1.20 -9.31
C ASP A 121 -17.50 2.24 -8.49
N ASN A 122 -17.73 2.28 -7.18
CA ASN A 122 -17.09 3.23 -6.26
C ASN A 122 -15.82 2.67 -5.58
N PHE A 123 -15.58 1.35 -5.63
CA PHE A 123 -14.39 0.76 -5.02
C PHE A 123 -13.10 1.32 -5.63
N ARG A 124 -12.08 1.59 -4.82
CA ARG A 124 -10.76 2.02 -5.31
C ARG A 124 -9.64 1.31 -4.57
N PHE A 125 -8.62 0.89 -5.32
CA PHE A 125 -7.35 0.40 -4.78
C PHE A 125 -6.24 1.40 -5.09
N LEU A 126 -5.80 2.15 -4.09
CA LEU A 126 -4.68 3.09 -4.20
C LEU A 126 -3.38 2.40 -3.76
N HIS A 127 -2.44 2.26 -4.68
CA HIS A 127 -1.07 1.82 -4.42
C HIS A 127 -0.13 3.01 -4.27
N VAL A 128 0.50 3.13 -3.10
CA VAL A 128 1.51 4.16 -2.83
C VAL A 128 2.90 3.59 -3.14
N SER A 129 3.58 4.24 -4.07
CA SER A 129 4.89 3.84 -4.58
C SER A 129 5.87 5.02 -4.55
N THR A 130 7.05 4.82 -5.12
CA THR A 130 8.19 5.73 -5.02
C THR A 130 8.62 6.21 -6.40
N ASP A 131 9.27 7.36 -6.49
CA ASP A 131 9.94 7.85 -7.70
C ASP A 131 11.20 7.04 -8.06
N GLU A 132 11.80 6.34 -7.10
CA GLU A 132 12.98 5.48 -7.34
C GLU A 132 12.74 4.36 -8.37
N VAL A 133 11.47 4.06 -8.68
CA VAL A 133 11.13 3.12 -9.77
C VAL A 133 11.62 3.61 -11.15
N TYR A 134 11.83 4.92 -11.30
CA TYR A 134 12.34 5.55 -12.52
C TYR A 134 13.86 5.54 -12.62
N GLY A 135 14.58 5.11 -11.57
CA GLY A 135 16.03 5.08 -11.52
C GLY A 135 16.65 6.44 -11.20
N ASP A 136 17.80 6.71 -11.82
CA ASP A 136 18.57 7.93 -11.59
C ASP A 136 18.34 8.98 -12.69
N LEU A 137 18.28 10.26 -12.30
CA LEU A 137 18.31 11.38 -13.23
C LEU A 137 19.74 11.60 -13.73
N LYS A 138 19.89 11.86 -15.04
CA LYS A 138 21.21 12.09 -15.65
C LYS A 138 21.77 13.47 -15.32
N THR A 139 20.90 14.45 -15.14
CA THR A 139 21.25 15.83 -14.81
C THR A 139 20.31 16.41 -13.76
N THR A 140 20.73 17.45 -13.05
CA THR A 140 19.92 18.12 -12.02
C THR A 140 18.74 18.92 -12.58
N SER A 141 18.70 19.15 -13.89
CA SER A 141 17.58 19.79 -14.58
C SER A 141 16.53 18.81 -15.09
N ASP A 142 16.84 17.52 -15.12
CA ASP A 142 15.89 16.49 -15.54
C ASP A 142 14.85 16.28 -14.45
N LEU A 143 13.63 15.91 -14.85
CA LEU A 143 12.53 15.60 -13.94
C LEU A 143 11.86 14.30 -14.37
N PHE A 144 11.35 13.55 -13.40
CA PHE A 144 10.47 12.42 -13.69
C PHE A 144 9.07 12.89 -14.09
N SER A 145 8.43 12.08 -14.95
CA SER A 145 7.02 12.21 -15.30
C SER A 145 6.39 10.82 -15.29
N GLU A 146 5.07 10.74 -15.34
CA GLU A 146 4.35 9.47 -15.39
C GLU A 146 4.63 8.67 -16.68
N LYS A 147 5.29 9.28 -17.67
CA LYS A 147 5.76 8.63 -18.90
C LYS A 147 7.22 8.18 -18.84
N THR A 148 7.96 8.51 -17.77
CA THR A 148 9.34 8.06 -17.62
C THR A 148 9.37 6.53 -17.51
N ALA A 149 10.32 5.91 -18.22
CA ALA A 149 10.48 4.46 -18.19
C ALA A 149 10.96 4.00 -16.80
N TYR A 150 10.51 2.83 -16.38
CA TYR A 150 11.01 2.18 -15.17
C TYR A 150 12.46 1.75 -15.40
N ASN A 151 13.33 2.05 -14.45
CA ASN A 151 14.75 1.70 -14.48
C ASN A 151 15.35 1.60 -13.07
N PRO A 152 14.79 0.74 -12.18
CA PRO A 152 15.19 0.67 -10.77
C PRO A 152 16.63 0.21 -10.58
N SER A 153 17.34 0.83 -9.63
CA SER A 153 18.78 0.60 -9.36
C SER A 153 19.05 -0.30 -8.14
N SER A 154 18.07 -0.58 -7.30
CA SER A 154 18.22 -1.28 -6.01
C SER A 154 17.18 -2.40 -5.82
N PRO A 155 17.42 -3.41 -4.95
CA PRO A 155 16.40 -4.42 -4.64
C PRO A 155 15.09 -3.81 -4.11
N TYR A 156 15.17 -2.74 -3.30
CA TYR A 156 14.01 -1.96 -2.89
C TYR A 156 13.23 -1.39 -4.09
N SER A 157 13.87 -0.57 -4.92
CA SER A 157 13.19 0.08 -6.06
C SER A 157 12.69 -0.93 -7.09
N ALA A 158 13.41 -2.05 -7.29
CA ALA A 158 12.99 -3.15 -8.16
C ALA A 158 11.74 -3.87 -7.60
N SER A 159 11.67 -4.06 -6.28
CA SER A 159 10.48 -4.65 -5.65
C SER A 159 9.26 -3.72 -5.76
N LYS A 160 9.43 -2.41 -5.60
CA LYS A 160 8.38 -1.40 -5.81
C LYS A 160 7.97 -1.26 -7.28
N ALA A 161 8.93 -1.35 -8.20
CA ALA A 161 8.65 -1.41 -9.63
C ALA A 161 7.79 -2.64 -9.99
N SER A 162 8.13 -3.78 -9.40
CA SER A 162 7.38 -5.03 -9.58
C SER A 162 5.95 -4.91 -9.05
N SER A 163 5.76 -4.32 -7.86
CA SER A 163 4.43 -4.08 -7.31
C SER A 163 3.59 -3.14 -8.19
N ASP A 164 4.19 -2.08 -8.73
CA ASP A 164 3.52 -1.18 -9.68
C ASP A 164 3.05 -1.91 -10.94
N HIS A 165 3.88 -2.82 -11.48
CA HIS A 165 3.50 -3.64 -12.64
C HIS A 165 2.34 -4.60 -12.32
N LEU A 166 2.36 -5.25 -11.15
CA LEU A 166 1.25 -6.11 -10.71
C LEU A 166 -0.05 -5.31 -10.62
N VAL A 167 -0.05 -4.14 -9.97
CA VAL A 167 -1.24 -3.30 -9.82
C VAL A 167 -1.82 -2.90 -11.20
N ARG A 168 -0.97 -2.48 -12.14
CA ARG A 168 -1.40 -2.16 -13.51
C ARG A 168 -1.94 -3.37 -14.25
N ALA A 169 -1.32 -4.53 -14.09
CA ALA A 169 -1.75 -5.78 -14.70
C ALA A 169 -3.12 -6.22 -14.18
N TRP A 170 -3.38 -6.07 -12.87
CA TRP A 170 -4.69 -6.41 -12.29
C TRP A 170 -5.82 -5.57 -12.87
N HIS A 171 -5.58 -4.27 -13.07
CA HIS A 171 -6.53 -3.42 -13.77
C HIS A 171 -6.68 -3.83 -15.24
N ARG A 172 -5.59 -4.03 -15.97
CA ARG A 172 -5.62 -4.38 -17.40
C ARG A 172 -6.38 -5.68 -17.65
N THR A 173 -6.14 -6.69 -16.83
CA THR A 173 -6.65 -8.05 -17.02
C THR A 173 -8.04 -8.24 -16.42
N TYR A 174 -8.28 -7.71 -15.22
CA TYR A 174 -9.50 -8.00 -14.46
C TYR A 174 -10.44 -6.79 -14.31
N GLY A 175 -9.97 -5.58 -14.65
CA GLY A 175 -10.74 -4.34 -14.51
C GLY A 175 -10.76 -3.77 -13.10
N LEU A 176 -9.93 -4.27 -12.17
CA LEU A 176 -9.86 -3.75 -10.80
C LEU A 176 -9.57 -2.23 -10.83
N PRO A 177 -10.42 -1.37 -10.24
CA PRO A 177 -10.22 0.07 -10.29
C PRO A 177 -9.06 0.51 -9.38
N ILE A 178 -7.90 0.76 -10.00
CA ILE A 178 -6.65 1.10 -9.33
C ILE A 178 -6.28 2.59 -9.48
N LEU A 179 -5.46 3.07 -8.55
CA LEU A 179 -4.64 4.27 -8.67
C LEU A 179 -3.21 3.94 -8.23
N ILE A 180 -2.22 4.57 -8.86
CA ILE A 180 -0.81 4.48 -8.46
C ILE A 180 -0.29 5.90 -8.27
N THR A 181 0.45 6.13 -7.20
CA THR A 181 1.17 7.39 -6.95
C THR A 181 2.64 7.10 -6.74
N ASN A 182 3.52 7.77 -7.48
CA ASN A 182 4.97 7.72 -7.30
C ASN A 182 5.41 9.09 -6.76
N CYS A 183 5.83 9.15 -5.49
CA CYS A 183 6.26 10.40 -4.85
C CYS A 183 7.77 10.41 -4.59
N SER A 184 8.35 11.61 -4.54
CA SER A 184 9.74 11.81 -4.15
C SER A 184 9.93 11.77 -2.64
N ASN A 185 11.18 11.53 -2.22
CA ASN A 185 11.62 11.90 -0.88
C ASN A 185 11.68 13.44 -0.74
N ASN A 186 11.47 13.94 0.49
CA ASN A 186 11.64 15.36 0.84
C ASN A 186 13.09 15.64 1.27
#